data_AF-A0A2X2JKZ1-F1
#
_entry.id   AF-A0A2X2JKZ1-F1
#
_cell.length_a   1.000
_cell.length_b   1.000
_cell.length_c   1.000
_cell.angle_alpha   90.00
_cell.angle_beta   90.00
_cell.angle_gamma   90.00
#
_symmetry.space_group_name_H-M   'P 1'
#
loop_
_entity.id
_entity.type
_entity.pdbx_description
1 polymer ?
#
loop_
_entity_poly.entity_id
_entity_poly.type
_entity_poly.pdbx_seq_one_letter_code
_entity_poly.pdbx_strand_id
1 'polypeptide(L)'
;MKTIDASAIDHIEVINGASAMYGNGAAGGIINYITKKPKIDKSFHSSTSLNNSLSLVKPSETYGYNLAQVFSGSQNKFDYVVQGKMREPAWSAALMAPL
;
A
#
# COMPACT_ATOMS: atom_id res chain seq x y z
N MET A 1 -9.78 -6.68 12.98
CA MET A 1 -8.49 -6.18 12.47
C MET A 1 -8.79 -5.01 11.54
N LYS A 2 -8.19 -3.83 11.78
CA LYS A 2 -8.29 -2.71 10.83
C LYS A 2 -7.06 -2.79 9.93
N THR A 3 -7.28 -3.03 8.65
CA THR A 3 -6.20 -3.19 7.68
C THR A 3 -6.17 -1.95 6.81
N ILE A 4 -5.04 -1.27 6.79
CA ILE A 4 -4.76 -0.23 5.79
C ILE A 4 -4.16 -0.90 4.57
N ASP A 5 -4.46 -0.34 3.41
CA ASP A 5 -3.81 -0.72 2.18
C ASP A 5 -2.32 -0.37 2.20
N ALA A 6 -1.45 -1.35 1.97
CA ALA A 6 -0.01 -1.10 1.83
C ALA A 6 0.32 -0.08 0.72
N SER A 7 -0.52 0.03 -0.32
CA SER A 7 -0.30 1.03 -1.38
C SER A 7 -0.57 2.46 -0.91
N ALA A 8 -1.22 2.66 0.24
CA ALA A 8 -1.45 3.98 0.86
C ALA A 8 -0.30 4.44 1.76
N ILE A 9 0.55 3.50 2.16
CA ILE A 9 1.69 3.75 3.02
C ILE A 9 2.84 4.28 2.16
N ASP A 10 3.50 5.33 2.66
CA ASP A 10 4.76 5.83 2.13
C ASP A 10 5.91 5.01 2.74
N HIS A 11 5.98 4.98 4.07
CA HIS A 11 6.91 4.13 4.80
C HIS A 11 6.38 3.74 6.18
N ILE A 12 7.04 2.76 6.79
CA ILE A 12 6.76 2.28 8.14
C ILE A 12 7.99 2.60 8.99
N GLU A 13 7.76 3.16 10.16
CA GLU A 13 8.79 3.40 11.16
C GLU A 13 8.59 2.43 12.33
N VAL A 14 9.67 1.78 12.73
CA VAL A 14 9.68 0.89 13.89
C VAL A 14 10.51 1.55 14.98
N ILE A 15 9.87 1.89 16.08
CA ILE A 15 10.51 2.47 17.26
C ILE A 15 10.60 1.38 18.31
N ASN A 16 11.83 0.95 18.59
CA ASN A 16 12.09 -0.13 19.54
C ASN A 16 12.08 0.39 20.98
N GLY A 17 11.49 -0.39 21.88
CA GLY A 17 11.52 -0.13 23.32
C GLY A 17 10.35 0.71 23.83
N ALA A 18 10.20 0.71 25.16
CA ALA A 18 9.10 1.40 25.84
C ALA A 18 9.16 2.92 25.60
N SER A 19 8.05 3.52 25.18
CA SER A 19 7.96 4.97 24.97
C SER A 19 6.72 5.58 25.62
N ALA A 20 6.92 6.57 26.48
CA ALA A 20 5.82 7.33 27.08
C ALA A 20 5.17 8.33 26.10
N MET A 21 5.86 8.69 25.00
CA MET A 21 5.35 9.67 24.02
C MET A 21 4.06 9.20 23.31
N TYR A 22 3.87 7.88 23.18
CA TYR A 22 2.71 7.30 22.49
C TYR A 22 1.69 6.69 23.46
N GLY A 23 1.88 6.89 24.77
CA GLY A 23 0.92 6.52 25.80
C GLY A 23 0.83 5.02 26.10
N ASN A 24 -0.29 4.62 26.71
CA ASN A 24 -0.53 3.26 27.15
C ASN A 24 -0.57 2.30 25.94
N GLY A 25 0.28 1.27 25.97
CA GLY A 25 0.43 0.29 24.88
C GLY A 25 1.77 0.31 24.16
N ALA A 26 2.60 1.33 24.38
CA ALA A 26 3.92 1.45 23.75
C ALA A 26 5.07 0.77 24.54
N ALA A 27 4.77 -0.10 25.52
CA ALA A 27 5.78 -0.75 26.35
C ALA A 27 6.73 -1.68 25.57
N GLY A 28 6.26 -2.25 24.45
CA GLY A 28 7.04 -3.10 23.56
C GLY A 28 7.65 -2.37 22.35
N GLY A 29 7.46 -1.05 22.23
CA GLY A 29 7.74 -0.30 21.01
C GLY A 29 6.49 0.09 20.23
N ILE A 30 6.68 0.81 19.13
CA ILE A 30 5.63 1.35 18.27
C ILE A 30 5.93 1.02 16.82
N ILE A 31 4.91 0.60 16.08
CA ILE A 31 4.92 0.53 14.62
C ILE A 31 4.08 1.70 14.12
N ASN A 32 4.74 2.67 13.49
CA ASN A 32 4.11 3.85 12.93
C ASN A 32 3.96 3.70 11.42
N TYR A 33 2.75 3.94 10.91
CA TYR A 33 2.44 3.87 9.49
C TYR A 33 2.30 5.28 8.94
N ILE A 34 3.25 5.71 8.12
CA ILE A 34 3.18 7.03 7.48
C ILE A 34 2.49 6.88 6.12
N THR A 35 1.39 7.59 5.93
CA THR A 35 0.66 7.59 4.66
C THR A 35 1.28 8.54 3.64
N LYS A 36 1.05 8.26 2.36
CA LYS A 36 1.46 9.12 1.24
C LYS A 36 0.97 10.56 1.42
N LYS A 37 1.85 11.50 1.10
CA LYS A 37 1.59 12.94 1.10
C LYS A 37 1.43 13.45 -0.34
N PRO A 38 0.71 14.58 -0.53
CA PRO A 38 0.61 15.18 -1.85
C PRO A 38 1.97 15.67 -2.33
N LYS A 39 2.23 15.44 -3.63
CA LYS A 39 3.38 16.01 -4.31
C LYS A 39 3.05 17.45 -4.71
N ILE A 40 3.59 18.40 -3.94
CA ILE A 40 3.23 19.84 -3.96
C ILE A 40 4.00 20.63 -5.05
N ASP A 41 4.92 19.99 -5.76
CA ASP A 41 5.70 20.62 -6.83
C ASP A 41 4.86 20.95 -8.07
N LYS A 42 3.66 20.37 -8.21
CA LYS A 42 2.69 20.70 -9.26
C LYS A 42 1.26 20.65 -8.70
N SER A 43 0.35 21.40 -9.33
CA SER A 43 -1.07 21.42 -8.96
C SER A 43 -1.77 20.06 -9.08
N PHE A 44 -1.24 19.17 -9.92
CA PHE A 44 -1.75 17.81 -10.12
C PHE A 44 -0.62 16.85 -10.49
N HIS A 45 -0.67 15.67 -9.89
CA HIS A 45 0.20 14.53 -10.12
C HIS A 45 -0.63 13.25 -10.22
N SER A 46 -0.21 12.38 -11.13
CA SER A 46 -0.81 11.07 -11.35
C SER A 46 0.31 10.03 -11.40
N SER A 47 0.09 8.89 -10.74
CA SER A 47 1.02 7.75 -10.78
C SER A 47 0.25 6.45 -10.92
N THR A 48 0.56 5.71 -11.98
CA THR A 48 0.02 4.37 -12.25
C THR A 48 1.12 3.34 -12.01
N SER A 49 0.80 2.25 -11.33
CA SER A 49 1.72 1.13 -11.13
C SER A 49 1.02 -0.18 -11.46
N LEU A 50 1.70 -1.02 -12.24
CA LEU A 50 1.25 -2.36 -12.61
C LEU A 50 2.35 -3.35 -12.21
N ASN A 51 1.99 -4.33 -11.40
CA ASN A 51 2.89 -5.41 -10.99
C ASN A 51 2.24 -6.75 -11.33
N ASN A 52 3.02 -7.66 -11.91
CA ASN A 52 2.57 -9.02 -12.21
C ASN A 52 3.48 -10.02 -11.50
N SER A 53 2.91 -11.12 -11.01
CA SER A 53 3.64 -12.24 -10.42
C SER A 53 3.35 -13.50 -11.23
N LEU A 54 4.39 -14.24 -11.60
CA LEU A 54 4.29 -15.52 -12.30
C LEU A 54 5.43 -16.45 -11.83
N SER A 55 5.12 -17.71 -11.58
CA SER A 55 6.12 -18.75 -11.33
C SER A 55 6.30 -19.63 -12.57
N LEU A 56 7.55 -19.84 -13.00
CA LEU A 56 7.86 -20.71 -14.14
C LEU A 56 7.66 -22.19 -13.83
N VAL A 57 7.64 -22.58 -12.55
CA VAL A 57 7.44 -23.97 -12.12
C VAL A 57 5.97 -24.38 -12.20
N LYS A 58 5.07 -23.44 -11.90
CA LYS A 58 3.61 -23.63 -11.97
C LYS A 58 2.91 -22.36 -12.47
N PRO A 59 2.95 -22.09 -13.79
CA PRO A 59 2.46 -20.83 -14.35
C PRO A 59 0.95 -20.63 -14.15
N SER A 60 0.15 -21.69 -14.30
CA SER A 60 -1.32 -21.65 -14.17
C SER A 60 -1.81 -21.39 -12.74
N GLU A 61 -1.06 -21.84 -11.74
CA GLU A 61 -1.44 -21.71 -10.32
C GLU A 61 -0.85 -20.45 -9.65
N THR A 62 0.06 -19.74 -10.32
CA THR A 62 0.84 -18.66 -9.67
C THR A 62 0.70 -17.29 -10.35
N TYR A 63 -0.21 -17.16 -11.33
CA TYR A 63 -0.42 -15.89 -11.99
C TYR A 63 -1.21 -14.92 -11.10
N GLY A 64 -0.66 -13.73 -10.86
CA GLY A 64 -1.34 -12.66 -10.14
C GLY A 64 -0.97 -11.28 -10.70
N TYR A 65 -1.84 -10.31 -10.49
CA TYR A 65 -1.61 -8.92 -10.91
C TYR A 65 -2.06 -7.92 -9.84
N ASN A 66 -1.45 -6.73 -9.87
CA ASN A 66 -1.78 -5.62 -9.01
C ASN A 66 -1.67 -4.31 -9.80
N LEU A 67 -2.80 -3.65 -9.99
CA LEU A 67 -2.93 -2.33 -10.60
C LEU A 67 -3.24 -1.32 -9.51
N ALA A 68 -2.48 -0.24 -9.42
CA ALA A 68 -2.76 0.87 -8.51
C ALA A 68 -2.58 2.22 -9.18
N GLN A 69 -3.50 3.12 -8.88
CA GLN A 69 -3.55 4.48 -9.39
C GLN A 69 -3.59 5.46 -8.21
N VAL A 70 -2.77 6.51 -8.28
CA VAL A 70 -2.74 7.59 -7.29
C VAL A 70 -2.85 8.92 -8.02
N PHE A 71 -3.72 9.79 -7.49
CA PHE A 71 -3.83 11.18 -7.87
C PHE A 71 -3.50 12.04 -6.64
N SER A 72 -2.70 13.08 -6.82
CA SER A 72 -2.36 13.98 -5.73
C SER A 72 -2.05 15.37 -6.22
N GLY A 73 -2.15 16.37 -5.36
CA GLY A 73 -1.70 17.71 -5.69
C GLY A 73 -2.05 18.70 -4.59
N SER A 74 -1.83 19.97 -4.90
CA SER A 74 -2.15 21.08 -4.02
C SER A 74 -2.82 22.20 -4.82
N GLN A 75 -3.92 22.70 -4.29
CA GLN A 75 -4.63 23.87 -4.82
C GLN A 75 -4.75 24.89 -3.70
N ASN A 76 -3.93 25.95 -3.78
CA ASN A 76 -3.85 27.04 -2.81
C ASN A 76 -3.51 26.57 -1.39
N LYS A 77 -4.52 26.39 -0.54
CA LYS A 77 -4.40 25.92 0.86
C LYS A 77 -4.99 24.51 1.06
N PHE A 78 -5.35 23.84 -0.03
CA PHE A 78 -5.98 22.52 0.01
C PHE A 78 -5.09 21.49 -0.68
N ASP A 79 -4.82 20.43 0.07
CA ASP A 79 -3.89 19.37 -0.27
C ASP A 79 -4.67 18.06 -0.37
N TYR A 80 -4.46 17.29 -1.45
CA TYR A 80 -5.23 16.07 -1.67
C TYR A 80 -4.37 14.90 -2.16
N VAL A 81 -4.75 13.70 -1.71
CA VAL A 81 -4.29 12.42 -2.23
C VAL A 81 -5.50 11.51 -2.34
N VAL A 82 -5.72 10.95 -3.53
CA VAL A 82 -6.78 9.97 -3.82
C VAL A 82 -6.12 8.78 -4.49
N GLN A 83 -6.50 7.57 -4.07
CA GLN A 83 -5.90 6.36 -4.61
C GLN A 83 -6.91 5.23 -4.76
N GLY A 84 -6.66 4.37 -5.74
CA GLY A 84 -7.41 3.15 -5.97
C GLY A 84 -6.47 2.01 -6.34
N LYS A 85 -6.84 0.78 -5.97
CA LYS A 85 -6.13 -0.43 -6.40
C LYS A 85 -7.10 -1.54 -6.80
N MET A 86 -6.62 -2.41 -7.67
CA MET A 86 -7.24 -3.68 -8.04
C MET A 86 -6.16 -4.75 -8.00
N ARG A 87 -6.43 -5.87 -7.32
CA ARG A 87 -5.48 -6.96 -7.15
C ARG A 87 -6.17 -8.30 -7.37
N GLU A 88 -5.56 -9.13 -8.20
CA GLU A 88 -5.85 -10.55 -8.29
C GLU A 88 -4.63 -11.32 -7.76
N PRO A 89 -4.74 -11.98 -6.60
CA PRO A 89 -3.64 -12.72 -6.03
C PRO A 89 -3.45 -14.07 -6.74
N ALA A 90 -2.20 -14.55 -6.76
CA ALA A 90 -1.82 -15.82 -7.37
C ALA A 90 -2.66 -17.03 -6.90
N TRP A 91 -3.01 -17.10 -5.61
CA TRP A 91 -3.81 -18.19 -5.07
C TRP A 91 -5.27 -18.17 -5.57
N SER A 92 -5.81 -17.03 -6.01
CA SER A 92 -7.12 -17.00 -6.66
C SER A 92 -7.11 -17.81 -7.95
N ALA A 93 -6.02 -17.73 -8.74
CA ALA A 93 -5.87 -18.51 -9.96
C ALA A 93 -5.78 -20.01 -9.67
N ALA A 94 -5.08 -20.41 -8.60
CA ALA A 94 -5.01 -21.81 -8.16
C ALA A 94 -6.38 -22.39 -7.77
N LEU A 95 -7.30 -21.59 -7.22
CA LEU A 95 -8.67 -22.02 -6.92
C LEU A 95 -9.54 -22.22 -8.16
N MET A 96 -9.16 -21.61 -9.29
CA MET A 96 -9.87 -21.73 -10.57
C MET A 96 -9.18 -22.71 -11.53
N ALA A 97 -8.02 -23.25 -11.17
CA ALA A 97 -7.35 -24.28 -11.95
C ALA A 97 -8.15 -25.59 -11.86
N PRO A 98 -8.45 -26.25 -13.00
CA PRO A 98 -9.10 -27.56 -12.97
C PRO A 98 -8.21 -28.56 -12.20
N LEU A 99 -8.86 -29.39 -11.38
CA LEU A 99 -8.24 -30.50 -10.65
C LEU A 99 -7.49 -31.46 -11.58
#